data_AF-A0A1J5JK39-F1
#
_entry.id   AF-A0A1J5JK39-F1
#
_cell.length_a   1.000
_cell.length_b   1.000
_cell.length_c   1.000
_cell.angle_alpha   90.00
_cell.angle_beta   90.00
_cell.angle_gamma   90.00
#
_symmetry.space_group_name_H-M   'P 1'
#
loop_
_entity.id
_entity.type
_entity.pdbx_description
1 polymer ?
#
loop_
_entity_poly.entity_id
_entity_poly.type
_entity_poly.pdbx_seq_one_letter_code
_entity_poly.pdbx_strand_id
1 'polypeptide(L)'
;MFTGPKVVTLLNFDDTLAKQEELRRFPHDLVDLRDLKGTRMYCAPEVLGEIATRLGKTKRGITLIGSGDFHYVSYLLLAAMTRPFTLILFDNHADLKQDHPHAPLSCASWVARALELPYLQKAIIIGTRGDEMRWVPPRRREKVLFLFFTGKAWLRQVLNNSTGTVYISIDKDVLCREDAVTNWEQGSMTLAELLLALREITQQKEVAAADVCGEAPLHPLDQLRPAGREAIRKNMRANVMILRTLLLAGSYKKAS
;
A
#
# COMPACT_ATOMS: atom_id res chain seq x y z
N MET A 1 -7.57 5.20 19.90
CA MET A 1 -7.21 3.86 20.39
C MET A 1 -7.79 2.83 19.42
N PHE A 2 -6.96 2.02 18.77
CA PHE A 2 -7.40 0.80 18.11
C PHE A 2 -7.57 -0.29 19.16
N THR A 3 -8.77 -0.41 19.73
CA THR A 3 -9.12 -1.48 20.66
C THR A 3 -10.12 -2.40 19.96
N GLY A 4 -9.61 -3.34 19.17
CA GLY A 4 -10.40 -4.34 18.43
C GLY A 4 -9.52 -5.20 17.51
N PRO A 5 -9.99 -6.38 17.06
CA PRO A 5 -9.26 -7.20 16.10
C PRO A 5 -9.10 -6.45 14.79
N LYS A 6 -7.86 -6.32 14.30
CA LYS A 6 -7.56 -5.73 13.00
C LYS A 6 -8.24 -6.56 11.92
N VAL A 7 -9.12 -5.93 11.13
CA VAL A 7 -9.83 -6.60 10.04
C VAL A 7 -8.98 -6.51 8.77
N VAL A 8 -8.81 -7.65 8.12
CA VAL A 8 -8.23 -7.71 6.78
C VAL A 8 -9.35 -7.49 5.77
N THR A 9 -9.13 -6.66 4.76
CA THR A 9 -10.05 -6.52 3.62
C THR A 9 -9.32 -6.95 2.35
N LEU A 10 -9.92 -7.82 1.55
CA LEU A 10 -9.40 -8.19 0.23
C LEU A 10 -10.26 -7.52 -0.84
N LEU A 11 -9.63 -6.77 -1.75
CA LEU A 11 -10.31 -6.18 -2.90
C LEU A 11 -10.14 -7.11 -4.09
N ASN A 12 -11.25 -7.58 -4.66
CA ASN A 12 -11.19 -8.42 -5.84
C ASN A 12 -11.50 -7.60 -7.10
N PHE A 13 -10.46 -7.10 -7.75
CA PHE A 13 -10.56 -6.48 -9.07
C PHE A 13 -10.29 -7.47 -10.21
N ASP A 14 -9.37 -8.43 -10.01
CA ASP A 14 -8.77 -9.23 -11.09
C ASP A 14 -8.41 -10.68 -10.70
N ASP A 15 -8.97 -11.17 -9.59
CA ASP A 15 -8.75 -12.50 -9.01
C ASP A 15 -7.29 -12.82 -8.61
N THR A 16 -6.38 -11.84 -8.61
CA THR A 16 -4.98 -12.07 -8.19
C THR A 16 -4.88 -12.52 -6.74
N LEU A 17 -5.60 -11.86 -5.83
CA LEU A 17 -5.66 -12.22 -4.41
C LEU A 17 -6.50 -13.48 -4.16
N ALA A 18 -7.55 -13.70 -4.94
CA ALA A 18 -8.45 -14.85 -4.77
C ALA A 18 -7.73 -16.20 -4.96
N LYS A 19 -6.65 -16.22 -5.74
CA LYS A 19 -5.79 -17.38 -6.01
C LYS A 19 -4.76 -17.67 -4.91
N GLN A 20 -4.62 -16.78 -3.93
CA GLN A 20 -3.68 -16.94 -2.83
C GLN A 20 -4.38 -17.59 -1.64
N GLU A 21 -4.43 -18.92 -1.64
CA GLU A 21 -5.24 -19.71 -0.69
C GLU A 21 -4.90 -19.43 0.78
N GLU A 22 -3.64 -19.13 1.11
CA GLU A 22 -3.23 -18.83 2.49
C GLU A 22 -3.83 -17.53 3.02
N LEU A 23 -4.21 -16.58 2.16
CA LEU A 23 -4.89 -15.35 2.60
C LEU A 23 -6.27 -15.65 3.19
N ARG A 24 -6.93 -16.73 2.75
CA ARG A 24 -8.24 -17.12 3.26
C ARG A 24 -8.21 -17.59 4.72
N ARG A 25 -7.02 -17.89 5.25
CA ARG A 25 -6.83 -18.28 6.66
C ARG A 25 -6.92 -17.10 7.62
N PHE A 26 -6.80 -15.86 7.12
CA PHE A 26 -7.02 -14.66 7.92
C PHE A 26 -8.51 -14.32 7.89
N PRO A 27 -9.15 -14.01 9.03
CA PRO A 27 -10.50 -13.44 9.03
C PRO A 27 -10.51 -12.15 8.21
N HIS A 28 -11.32 -12.10 7.16
CA HIS A 28 -11.33 -10.99 6.22
C HIS A 28 -12.72 -10.67 5.69
N ASP A 29 -12.90 -9.40 5.33
CA ASP A 29 -13.97 -8.93 4.45
C ASP A 29 -13.51 -9.06 3.00
N LEU A 30 -14.42 -9.43 2.10
CA LEU A 30 -14.18 -9.45 0.65
C LEU A 30 -15.02 -8.36 -0.01
N VAL A 31 -14.38 -7.47 -0.75
CA VAL A 31 -15.05 -6.47 -1.59
C VAL A 31 -14.88 -6.88 -3.04
N ASP A 32 -15.94 -7.39 -3.65
CA ASP A 32 -15.93 -7.72 -5.07
C ASP A 32 -16.09 -6.44 -5.90
N LEU A 33 -15.18 -6.24 -6.85
CA LEU A 33 -15.08 -5.07 -7.73
C LEU A 33 -14.92 -5.48 -9.20
N ARG A 34 -15.03 -6.78 -9.52
CA ARG A 34 -14.84 -7.33 -10.87
C ARG A 34 -15.88 -6.85 -11.88
N ASP A 35 -17.04 -6.42 -11.41
CA ASP A 35 -18.12 -5.86 -12.23
C ASP A 35 -17.80 -4.43 -12.71
N LEU A 36 -16.87 -3.74 -12.04
CA LEU A 36 -16.48 -2.37 -12.39
C LEU A 36 -15.53 -2.36 -13.60
N LYS A 37 -15.87 -1.55 -14.61
CA LYS A 37 -15.07 -1.36 -15.82
C LYS A 37 -14.25 -0.07 -15.72
N GLY A 38 -13.15 0.00 -16.46
CA GLY A 38 -12.32 1.21 -16.53
C GLY A 38 -11.59 1.50 -15.22
N THR A 39 -11.10 0.46 -14.55
CA THR A 39 -10.43 0.53 -13.25
C THR A 39 -8.91 0.34 -13.33
N ARG A 40 -8.35 -0.12 -14.45
CA ARG A 40 -6.91 -0.42 -14.55
C ARG A 40 -6.11 0.82 -14.89
N MET A 41 -5.05 1.07 -14.11
CA MET A 41 -4.11 2.19 -14.18
C MET A 41 -4.74 3.56 -13.93
N TYR A 42 -5.93 3.82 -14.46
CA TYR A 42 -6.72 5.03 -14.27
C TYR A 42 -8.14 4.64 -13.82
N CYS A 43 -8.76 5.48 -13.02
CA CYS A 43 -10.12 5.31 -12.56
C CYS A 43 -10.90 6.61 -12.73
N ALA A 44 -11.99 6.53 -13.49
CA ALA A 44 -12.89 7.65 -13.69
C ALA A 44 -13.57 8.04 -12.36
N PRO A 45 -13.89 9.33 -12.13
CA PRO A 45 -14.47 9.79 -10.86
C PRO A 45 -15.74 9.03 -10.44
N GLU A 46 -16.59 8.65 -11.39
CA GLU A 46 -17.84 7.94 -11.13
C GLU A 46 -17.56 6.53 -10.60
N VAL A 47 -16.62 5.81 -11.23
CA VAL A 47 -16.20 4.46 -10.81
C VAL A 47 -15.46 4.53 -9.47
N LEU A 48 -14.64 5.55 -9.26
CA LEU A 48 -13.94 5.79 -8.01
C LEU A 48 -14.93 6.01 -6.85
N GLY A 49 -16.04 6.70 -7.09
CA GLY A 49 -17.14 6.88 -6.13
C GLY A 49 -17.84 5.57 -5.76
N GLU A 50 -18.02 4.66 -6.73
CA GLU A 50 -18.58 3.33 -6.47
C GLU A 50 -17.61 2.47 -5.64
N ILE A 51 -16.31 2.50 -5.95
CA ILE A 51 -15.28 1.83 -5.13
C ILE A 51 -15.33 2.38 -3.69
N ALA A 52 -15.38 3.70 -3.52
CA ALA A 52 -15.46 4.34 -2.21
C ALA A 52 -16.71 3.91 -1.43
N THR A 53 -17.86 3.80 -2.11
CA THR A 53 -19.13 3.35 -1.51
C THR A 53 -19.03 1.92 -0.99
N ARG A 54 -18.38 1.02 -1.74
CA ARG A 54 -18.19 -0.38 -1.32
C ARG A 54 -17.17 -0.50 -0.18
N LEU A 55 -16.08 0.25 -0.23
CA LEU A 55 -15.10 0.33 0.86
C LEU A 55 -15.70 0.90 2.14
N GLY A 56 -16.64 1.85 2.06
CA GLY A 56 -17.31 2.44 3.22
C GLY A 56 -18.11 1.43 4.07
N LYS A 57 -18.38 0.23 3.54
CA LYS A 57 -19.08 -0.86 4.23
C LYS A 57 -18.15 -1.76 5.05
N THR A 58 -16.83 -1.66 4.87
CA THR A 58 -15.86 -2.50 5.57
C THR A 58 -15.29 -1.81 6.80
N LYS A 59 -14.71 -2.60 7.71
CA LYS A 59 -13.97 -2.04 8.85
C LYS A 59 -12.57 -1.63 8.43
N ARG A 60 -12.07 -0.52 9.01
CA ARG A 60 -10.69 -0.07 8.78
C ARG A 60 -9.70 -1.03 9.42
N GLY A 61 -8.62 -1.32 8.71
CA GLY A 61 -7.58 -2.23 9.16
C GLY A 61 -6.47 -2.36 8.13
N ILE A 62 -6.30 -3.56 7.56
CA ILE A 62 -5.31 -3.81 6.52
C ILE A 62 -6.03 -4.19 5.23
N THR A 63 -5.79 -3.47 4.13
CA THR A 63 -6.46 -3.69 2.85
C THR A 63 -5.47 -4.24 1.82
N LEU A 64 -5.77 -5.40 1.22
CA LEU A 64 -5.03 -5.89 0.07
C LEU A 64 -5.77 -5.49 -1.20
N ILE A 65 -5.10 -4.73 -2.06
CA ILE A 65 -5.71 -4.07 -3.22
C ILE A 65 -5.62 -4.95 -4.48
N GLY A 66 -4.60 -5.82 -4.59
CA GLY A 66 -4.34 -6.63 -5.77
C GLY A 66 -3.20 -6.07 -6.60
N SER A 67 -3.38 -5.96 -7.93
CA SER A 67 -2.36 -5.43 -8.84
C SER A 67 -1.98 -3.97 -8.53
N GLY A 68 -0.73 -3.59 -8.86
CA GLY A 68 -0.26 -2.20 -8.76
C GLY A 68 -1.07 -1.24 -9.63
N ASP A 69 -1.77 -1.73 -10.65
CA ASP A 69 -2.69 -0.93 -11.48
C ASP A 69 -3.81 -0.24 -10.66
N PHE A 70 -4.11 -0.76 -9.48
CA PHE A 70 -5.19 -0.29 -8.61
C PHE A 70 -4.68 0.51 -7.40
N HIS A 71 -3.39 0.83 -7.32
CA HIS A 71 -2.79 1.49 -6.15
C HIS A 71 -3.42 2.85 -5.82
N TYR A 72 -4.07 3.48 -6.81
CA TYR A 72 -4.89 4.67 -6.59
C TYR A 72 -6.00 4.50 -5.54
N VAL A 73 -6.41 3.27 -5.21
CA VAL A 73 -7.38 3.00 -4.14
C VAL A 73 -6.84 3.45 -2.78
N SER A 74 -5.52 3.47 -2.58
CA SER A 74 -4.90 3.98 -1.35
C SER A 74 -5.29 5.44 -1.08
N TYR A 75 -5.50 6.26 -2.11
CA TYR A 75 -6.06 7.61 -1.93
C TYR A 75 -7.41 7.60 -1.20
N LEU A 76 -8.33 6.69 -1.53
CA LEU A 76 -9.64 6.59 -0.87
C LEU A 76 -9.50 6.19 0.60
N LEU A 77 -8.60 5.25 0.88
CA LEU A 77 -8.30 4.79 2.24
C LEU A 77 -7.70 5.92 3.08
N LEU A 78 -6.80 6.71 2.50
CA LEU A 78 -6.23 7.91 3.13
C LEU A 78 -7.26 9.02 3.32
N ALA A 79 -8.11 9.29 2.33
CA ALA A 79 -9.13 10.33 2.38
C ALA A 79 -10.16 10.07 3.49
N ALA A 80 -10.36 8.80 3.86
CA ALA A 80 -11.23 8.42 4.96
C ALA A 80 -10.64 8.82 6.34
N MET A 81 -9.35 9.09 6.46
CA MET A 81 -8.70 9.45 7.74
C MET A 81 -9.25 10.76 8.30
N THR A 82 -9.60 10.78 9.59
CA THR A 82 -10.27 11.92 10.25
C THR A 82 -9.40 12.65 11.28
N ARG A 83 -8.10 12.35 11.32
CA ARG A 83 -7.14 12.94 12.25
C ARG A 83 -5.75 13.01 11.62
N PRO A 84 -4.88 13.95 12.05
CA PRO A 84 -3.54 14.10 11.48
C PRO A 84 -2.73 12.80 11.46
N PHE A 85 -2.07 12.52 10.34
CA PHE A 85 -1.24 11.34 10.17
C PHE A 85 -0.07 11.57 9.20
N THR A 86 0.90 10.66 9.24
CA THR A 86 1.97 10.54 8.24
C THR A 86 1.74 9.31 7.37
N LEU A 87 1.82 9.47 6.05
CA LEU A 87 1.93 8.36 5.11
C LEU A 87 3.38 7.86 5.10
N ILE A 88 3.58 6.57 5.34
CA ILE A 88 4.82 5.86 5.07
C ILE A 88 4.54 4.96 3.86
N LEU A 89 5.12 5.32 2.72
CA LEU A 89 4.95 4.62 1.45
C LEU A 89 6.24 3.84 1.15
N PHE A 90 6.11 2.52 1.02
CA PHE A 90 7.14 1.64 0.49
C PHE A 90 6.81 1.34 -0.96
N ASP A 91 7.63 1.86 -1.88
CA ASP A 91 7.32 1.87 -3.30
C ASP A 91 8.58 2.16 -4.13
N ASN A 92 8.74 1.49 -5.27
CA ASN A 92 9.80 1.81 -6.21
C ASN A 92 9.50 3.10 -7.01
N HIS A 93 8.24 3.52 -7.06
CA HIS A 93 7.74 4.73 -7.72
C HIS A 93 7.20 5.71 -6.66
N ALA A 94 7.23 7.02 -6.92
CA ALA A 94 6.70 7.98 -5.97
C ALA A 94 5.21 8.27 -6.15
N ASP A 95 4.63 7.90 -7.29
CA ASP A 95 3.23 8.17 -7.68
C ASP A 95 2.83 9.65 -7.58
N LEU A 96 3.79 10.51 -7.90
CA LEU A 96 3.70 11.97 -7.83
C LEU A 96 3.37 12.64 -9.17
N LYS A 97 3.05 11.86 -10.21
CA LYS A 97 2.70 12.43 -11.51
C LYS A 97 1.57 13.44 -11.33
N GLN A 98 1.80 14.66 -11.81
CA GLN A 98 0.81 15.71 -11.73
C GLN A 98 -0.21 15.51 -12.85
N ASP A 99 -1.48 15.48 -12.48
CA ASP A 99 -2.60 15.49 -13.42
C ASP A 99 -3.54 16.67 -13.10
N HIS A 100 -4.40 17.03 -14.05
CA HIS A 100 -5.44 18.04 -13.82
C HIS A 100 -6.33 17.62 -12.62
N PRO A 101 -6.84 18.53 -11.78
CA PRO A 101 -7.67 18.18 -10.62
C PRO A 101 -8.89 17.30 -10.94
N HIS A 102 -9.42 17.42 -12.15
CA HIS A 102 -10.55 16.64 -12.66
C HIS A 102 -10.15 15.45 -13.55
N ALA A 103 -8.85 15.22 -13.76
CA ALA A 103 -8.40 14.05 -14.48
C ALA A 103 -8.74 12.76 -13.68
N PRO A 104 -8.98 11.64 -14.38
CA PRO A 104 -9.08 10.33 -13.76
C PRO A 104 -7.88 10.09 -12.83
N LEU A 105 -8.15 9.57 -11.63
CA LEU A 105 -7.10 9.26 -10.68
C LEU A 105 -6.32 8.04 -11.18
N SER A 106 -5.00 8.08 -11.15
CA SER A 106 -4.16 6.99 -11.66
C SER A 106 -3.28 6.38 -10.57
N CYS A 107 -2.83 5.14 -10.81
CA CYS A 107 -1.81 4.52 -9.96
C CYS A 107 -0.52 5.35 -9.92
N ALA A 108 -0.22 6.18 -10.93
CA ALA A 108 0.96 7.04 -10.92
C ALA A 108 0.75 8.45 -10.33
N SER A 109 -0.47 8.82 -9.93
CA SER A 109 -0.80 10.20 -9.50
C SER A 109 -1.54 10.31 -8.16
N TRP A 110 -1.79 9.18 -7.50
CA TRP A 110 -2.59 9.16 -6.28
C TRP A 110 -1.89 9.84 -5.09
N VAL A 111 -0.56 9.75 -4.99
CA VAL A 111 0.20 10.44 -3.93
C VAL A 111 0.14 11.94 -4.15
N ALA A 112 0.30 12.41 -5.39
CA ALA A 112 0.14 13.82 -5.73
C ALA A 112 -1.23 14.36 -5.28
N ARG A 113 -2.30 13.58 -5.51
CA ARG A 113 -3.65 13.93 -5.02
C ARG A 113 -3.77 13.84 -3.50
N ALA A 114 -3.12 12.87 -2.87
CA ALA A 114 -3.17 12.67 -1.42
C ALA A 114 -2.49 13.80 -0.64
N LEU A 115 -1.47 14.47 -1.20
CA LEU A 115 -0.79 15.62 -0.56
C LEU A 115 -1.73 16.80 -0.24
N GLU A 116 -2.87 16.86 -0.92
CA GLU A 116 -3.94 17.86 -0.71
C GLU A 116 -4.90 17.49 0.44
N LEU A 117 -4.84 16.26 0.97
CA LEU A 117 -5.69 15.84 2.07
C LEU A 117 -5.39 16.64 3.34
N PRO A 118 -6.42 17.14 4.06
CA PRO A 118 -6.23 18.05 5.19
C PRO A 118 -5.52 17.41 6.38
N TYR A 119 -5.71 16.09 6.55
CA TYR A 119 -5.11 15.35 7.65
C TYR A 119 -3.74 14.74 7.31
N LEU A 120 -3.34 14.71 6.03
CA LEU A 120 -2.01 14.25 5.66
C LEU A 120 -0.97 15.34 5.96
N GLN A 121 -0.18 15.10 7.00
CA GLN A 121 0.86 16.03 7.45
C GLN A 121 2.17 15.85 6.68
N LYS A 122 2.52 14.60 6.36
CA LYS A 122 3.77 14.24 5.69
C LYS A 122 3.61 12.93 4.92
N ALA A 123 4.26 12.82 3.77
CA ALA A 123 4.46 11.59 3.02
C ALA A 123 5.97 11.27 3.02
N ILE A 124 6.32 10.12 3.59
CA ILE A 124 7.67 9.58 3.57
C ILE A 124 7.67 8.44 2.56
N ILE A 125 8.40 8.61 1.45
CA ILE A 125 8.44 7.69 0.32
C ILE A 125 9.77 6.96 0.33
N ILE A 126 9.73 5.62 0.36
CA ILE A 126 10.87 4.74 0.59
C ILE A 126 11.01 3.78 -0.58
N GLY A 127 12.13 3.86 -1.31
CA GLY A 127 12.45 2.96 -2.42
C GLY A 127 12.95 3.68 -3.66
N THR A 128 12.38 4.84 -3.97
CA THR A 128 12.84 5.73 -5.05
C THR A 128 14.03 6.61 -4.63
N ARG A 129 14.84 7.06 -5.61
CA ARG A 129 16.02 7.91 -5.41
C ARG A 129 15.68 9.42 -5.37
N GLY A 130 14.38 9.77 -5.45
CA GLY A 130 13.88 11.13 -5.22
C GLY A 130 14.01 12.09 -6.41
N ASP A 131 14.39 11.60 -7.60
CA ASP A 131 14.37 12.40 -8.83
C ASP A 131 12.96 12.87 -9.21
N GLU A 132 11.95 12.17 -8.68
CA GLU A 132 10.53 12.51 -8.77
C GLU A 132 10.12 13.73 -7.94
N MET A 133 11.00 14.26 -7.07
CA MET A 133 10.74 15.52 -6.34
C MET A 133 10.40 16.69 -7.29
N ARG A 134 10.86 16.64 -8.55
CA ARG A 134 10.51 17.62 -9.59
C ARG A 134 9.01 17.74 -9.84
N TRP A 135 8.26 16.66 -9.61
CA TRP A 135 6.81 16.62 -9.79
C TRP A 135 6.06 17.23 -8.59
N VAL A 136 6.71 17.47 -7.46
CA VAL A 136 6.08 18.06 -6.27
C VAL A 136 6.00 19.58 -6.40
N PRO A 137 4.79 20.18 -6.34
CA PRO A 137 4.62 21.63 -6.33
C PRO A 137 5.41 22.27 -5.17
N PRO A 138 6.04 23.45 -5.35
CA PRO A 138 6.85 24.08 -4.31
C PRO A 138 6.16 24.18 -2.94
N ARG A 139 4.86 24.49 -2.93
CA ARG A 139 4.03 24.61 -1.71
C ARG A 139 3.82 23.29 -0.95
N ARG A 140 4.20 22.15 -1.52
CA ARG A 140 4.03 20.81 -0.94
C ARG A 140 5.35 20.09 -0.67
N ARG A 141 6.50 20.63 -1.08
CA ARG A 141 7.80 19.97 -0.93
C ARG A 141 8.16 19.67 0.52
N GLU A 142 7.80 20.54 1.46
CA GLU A 142 8.02 20.31 2.90
C GLU A 142 7.26 19.11 3.47
N LYS A 143 6.17 18.71 2.81
CA LYS A 143 5.38 17.53 3.18
C LYS A 143 5.99 16.23 2.65
N VAL A 144 6.99 16.26 1.78
CA VAL A 144 7.52 15.06 1.13
C VAL A 144 8.95 14.82 1.58
N LEU A 145 9.23 13.59 2.03
CA LEU A 145 10.57 13.13 2.36
C LEU A 145 10.85 11.84 1.59
N PHE A 146 11.85 11.88 0.71
CA PHE A 146 12.36 10.69 0.04
C PHE A 146 13.47 10.06 0.87
N LEU A 147 13.40 8.74 1.03
CA LEU A 147 14.43 7.94 1.68
C LEU A 147 14.77 6.75 0.80
N PHE A 148 16.06 6.48 0.68
CA PHE A 148 16.54 5.20 0.17
C PHE A 148 16.85 4.28 1.34
N PHE A 149 16.55 2.99 1.22
CA PHE A 149 16.57 2.04 2.34
C PHE A 149 17.98 1.46 2.64
N THR A 150 19.04 2.13 2.21
CA THR A 150 20.41 1.65 2.45
C THR A 150 20.89 1.96 3.86
N GLY A 151 21.49 0.96 4.51
CA GLY A 151 21.99 1.06 5.88
C GLY A 151 20.87 1.14 6.93
N LYS A 152 21.21 1.56 8.15
CA LYS A 152 20.25 1.63 9.28
C LYS A 152 19.66 3.03 9.53
N ALA A 153 20.24 4.06 8.95
CA ALA A 153 19.91 5.45 9.27
C ALA A 153 18.52 5.86 8.74
N TRP A 154 18.08 5.31 7.61
CA TRP A 154 16.80 5.65 6.99
C TRP A 154 15.61 5.34 7.90
N LEU A 155 15.64 4.21 8.61
CA LEU A 155 14.54 3.83 9.50
C LEU A 155 14.41 4.81 10.67
N ARG A 156 15.54 5.26 11.23
CA ARG A 156 15.54 6.34 12.23
C ARG A 156 14.97 7.63 11.66
N GLN A 157 15.25 7.96 10.40
CA GLN A 157 14.65 9.12 9.73
C GLN A 157 13.13 8.97 9.57
N VAL A 158 12.62 7.78 9.19
CA VAL A 158 11.17 7.50 9.15
C VAL A 158 10.54 7.77 10.51
N LEU A 159 11.14 7.23 11.59
CA LEU A 159 10.61 7.35 12.95
C LEU A 159 10.64 8.80 13.46
N ASN A 160 11.73 9.53 13.21
CA ASN A 160 11.87 10.92 13.68
C ASN A 160 11.01 11.91 12.89
N ASN A 161 10.73 11.64 11.61
CA ASN A 161 9.99 12.55 10.74
C ASN A 161 8.49 12.23 10.64
N SER A 162 8.02 11.15 11.27
CA SER A 162 6.61 10.78 11.30
C SER A 162 5.91 11.30 12.55
N THR A 163 4.65 11.69 12.38
CA THR A 163 3.73 11.97 13.49
C THR A 163 3.53 10.72 14.38
N GLY A 164 2.84 10.87 15.50
CA GLY A 164 2.52 9.72 16.37
C GLY A 164 1.62 8.67 15.72
N THR A 165 0.84 9.08 14.71
CA THR A 165 -0.10 8.23 13.97
C THR A 165 0.33 8.09 12.52
N VAL A 166 0.49 6.86 12.04
CA VAL A 166 0.98 6.59 10.68
C VAL A 166 -0.03 5.76 9.89
N TYR A 167 -0.06 5.98 8.59
CA TYR A 167 -0.66 5.08 7.62
C TYR A 167 0.45 4.44 6.81
N ILE A 168 0.41 3.13 6.58
CA ILE A 168 1.45 2.41 5.83
C ILE A 168 0.87 1.92 4.50
N SER A 169 1.43 2.35 3.38
CA SER A 169 1.10 1.78 2.06
C SER A 169 2.33 1.05 1.52
N ILE A 170 2.12 -0.12 0.94
CA ILE A 170 3.20 -0.99 0.42
C ILE A 170 2.83 -1.40 -1.00
N ASP A 171 3.48 -0.80 -2.00
CA ASP A 171 3.60 -1.47 -3.29
C ASP A 171 4.74 -2.50 -3.19
N LYS A 172 4.43 -3.74 -3.57
CA LYS A 172 5.42 -4.81 -3.57
C LYS A 172 6.48 -4.63 -4.66
N ASP A 173 6.32 -3.69 -5.58
CA ASP A 173 7.35 -3.40 -6.56
C ASP A 173 8.62 -2.82 -5.93
N VAL A 174 8.57 -2.28 -4.70
CA VAL A 174 9.77 -1.94 -3.93
C VAL A 174 10.68 -3.15 -3.70
N LEU A 175 10.10 -4.36 -3.72
CA LEU A 175 10.78 -5.61 -3.42
C LEU A 175 11.58 -6.15 -4.61
N CYS A 176 12.67 -6.85 -4.33
CA CYS A 176 13.44 -7.57 -5.33
C CYS A 176 12.65 -8.75 -5.95
N ARG A 177 13.07 -9.18 -7.15
CA ARG A 177 12.41 -10.23 -7.96
C ARG A 177 12.40 -11.60 -7.31
N GLU A 178 13.29 -11.82 -6.35
CA GLU A 178 13.37 -13.04 -5.55
C GLU A 178 12.19 -13.15 -4.58
N ASP A 179 11.70 -12.03 -4.06
CA ASP A 179 10.70 -11.99 -3.00
C ASP A 179 9.29 -11.62 -3.47
N ALA A 180 9.15 -10.91 -4.60
CA ALA A 180 7.85 -10.64 -5.23
C ALA A 180 7.98 -10.55 -6.76
N VAL A 181 6.86 -10.76 -7.46
CA VAL A 181 6.72 -10.54 -8.90
C VAL A 181 5.57 -9.56 -9.12
N THR A 182 5.86 -8.40 -9.71
CA THR A 182 4.88 -7.32 -9.93
C THR A 182 4.73 -6.99 -11.41
N ASN A 183 3.78 -6.11 -11.75
CA ASN A 183 3.56 -5.62 -13.11
C ASN A 183 4.26 -4.30 -13.44
N TRP A 184 4.97 -3.71 -12.47
CA TRP A 184 5.75 -2.47 -12.61
C TRP A 184 7.25 -2.74 -12.47
N GLU A 185 8.08 -1.72 -12.69
CA GLU A 185 9.52 -1.84 -12.49
C GLU A 185 9.83 -2.14 -11.02
N GLN A 186 10.54 -3.24 -10.78
CA GLN A 186 10.87 -3.65 -9.41
C GLN A 186 12.15 -2.99 -8.90
N GLY A 187 12.11 -2.59 -7.64
CA GLY A 187 13.24 -2.18 -6.83
C GLY A 187 14.04 -3.38 -6.32
N SER A 188 14.76 -3.14 -5.22
CA SER A 188 15.77 -4.07 -4.71
C SER A 188 15.67 -4.36 -3.21
N MET A 189 14.62 -3.89 -2.54
CA MET A 189 14.41 -4.18 -1.12
C MET A 189 14.10 -5.66 -0.94
N THR A 190 14.73 -6.33 0.01
CA THR A 190 14.33 -7.69 0.36
C THR A 190 13.08 -7.65 1.23
N LEU A 191 12.26 -8.70 1.16
CA LEU A 191 11.11 -8.84 2.05
C LEU A 191 11.55 -8.87 3.52
N ALA A 192 12.72 -9.43 3.82
CA ALA A 192 13.27 -9.41 5.17
C ALA A 192 13.50 -7.97 5.70
N GLU A 193 14.06 -7.08 4.88
CA GLU A 193 14.27 -5.67 5.23
C GLU A 193 12.95 -4.94 5.45
N LEU A 194 11.97 -5.14 4.56
CA LEU A 194 10.63 -4.58 4.72
C LEU A 194 10.02 -5.00 6.06
N LEU A 195 10.03 -6.29 6.38
CA LEU A 195 9.43 -6.80 7.62
C LEU A 195 10.13 -6.26 8.87
N LEU A 196 11.45 -6.12 8.85
CA LEU A 196 12.19 -5.49 9.95
C LEU A 196 11.73 -4.05 10.16
N ALA A 197 11.62 -3.28 9.08
CA ALA A 197 11.13 -1.90 9.15
C ALA A 197 9.69 -1.82 9.68
N LEU A 198 8.79 -2.68 9.19
CA LEU A 198 7.41 -2.72 9.67
C LEU A 198 7.33 -3.03 11.17
N ARG A 199 8.13 -3.97 11.67
CA ARG A 199 8.19 -4.29 13.12
C ARG A 199 8.57 -3.06 13.93
N GLU A 200 9.67 -2.40 13.57
CA GLU A 200 10.17 -1.22 14.28
C GLU A 200 9.16 -0.06 14.24
N ILE A 201 8.55 0.21 13.08
CA ILE A 201 7.51 1.25 12.94
C ILE A 201 6.32 0.91 13.84
N THR A 202 5.84 -0.34 13.81
CA THR A 202 4.66 -0.74 14.58
C THR A 202 4.86 -0.74 16.10
N GLN A 203 6.10 -0.88 16.57
CA GLN A 203 6.43 -0.80 18.00
C GLN A 203 6.43 0.65 18.51
N GLN A 204 6.75 1.62 17.65
CA GLN A 204 6.99 3.00 18.05
C GLN A 204 5.88 3.97 17.62
N LYS A 205 5.06 3.59 16.63
CA LYS A 205 4.01 4.42 16.04
C LYS A 205 2.65 3.76 16.14
N GLU A 206 1.61 4.57 16.26
CA GLU A 206 0.25 4.08 16.09
C GLU A 206 -0.05 3.91 14.60
N VAL A 207 0.04 2.68 14.10
CA VAL A 207 -0.36 2.35 12.73
C VAL A 207 -1.89 2.35 12.64
N ALA A 208 -2.44 3.35 11.98
CA ALA A 208 -3.87 3.58 11.91
C ALA A 208 -4.59 2.65 10.94
N ALA A 209 -3.96 2.41 9.80
CA ALA A 209 -4.39 1.46 8.79
C ALA A 209 -3.18 1.19 7.89
N ALA A 210 -3.30 0.15 7.07
CA ALA A 210 -2.33 -0.15 6.05
C ALA A 210 -2.97 -0.69 4.78
N ASP A 211 -2.28 -0.58 3.67
CA ASP A 211 -2.61 -1.30 2.44
C ASP A 211 -1.39 -1.94 1.78
N VAL A 212 -1.67 -2.95 0.94
CA VAL A 212 -0.68 -3.71 0.17
C VAL A 212 -1.21 -3.92 -1.25
N CYS A 213 -0.41 -3.59 -2.26
CA CYS A 213 -0.68 -3.84 -3.68
C CYS A 213 0.51 -4.55 -4.36
N GLY A 214 0.67 -4.41 -5.67
CA GLY A 214 1.78 -4.97 -6.43
C GLY A 214 1.63 -6.46 -6.81
N GLU A 215 0.41 -6.98 -7.00
CA GLU A 215 0.23 -8.29 -7.64
C GLU A 215 0.52 -8.26 -9.15
N ALA A 216 1.08 -9.34 -9.69
CA ALA A 216 1.18 -9.53 -11.13
C ALA A 216 -0.10 -10.18 -11.71
N PRO A 217 -0.89 -9.47 -12.55
CA PRO A 217 -2.07 -10.02 -13.19
C PRO A 217 -1.67 -10.91 -14.38
N LEU A 218 -1.27 -12.14 -14.08
CA LEU A 218 -0.82 -13.10 -15.09
C LEU A 218 -1.98 -13.58 -15.99
N HIS A 219 -1.71 -13.82 -17.27
CA HIS A 219 -2.66 -14.48 -18.16
C HIS A 219 -3.04 -15.88 -17.61
N PRO A 220 -4.28 -16.37 -17.76
CA PRO A 220 -4.68 -17.68 -17.23
C PRO A 220 -3.76 -18.85 -17.60
N LEU A 221 -3.28 -18.88 -18.85
CA LEU A 221 -2.31 -19.90 -19.29
C LEU A 221 -0.97 -19.77 -18.58
N ASP A 222 -0.52 -18.54 -18.28
CA ASP A 222 0.76 -18.30 -17.62
C ASP A 222 0.77 -18.76 -16.17
N GLN A 223 -0.38 -18.64 -15.51
CA GLN A 223 -0.60 -19.12 -14.14
C GLN A 223 -0.40 -20.64 -14.02
N LEU A 224 -0.68 -21.38 -15.09
CA LEU A 224 -0.49 -22.84 -15.12
C LEU A 224 0.97 -23.24 -15.28
N ARG A 225 1.82 -22.36 -15.83
CA ARG A 225 3.25 -22.61 -16.04
C ARG A 225 4.02 -22.56 -14.72
N PRO A 226 5.14 -23.29 -14.58
CA PRO A 226 5.97 -23.27 -13.37
C PRO A 226 6.35 -21.86 -12.90
N ALA A 227 6.74 -20.96 -13.82
CA ALA A 227 7.09 -19.59 -13.51
C ALA A 227 5.89 -18.76 -12.97
N GLY A 228 4.68 -18.97 -13.50
CA GLY A 228 3.49 -18.29 -12.99
C GLY A 228 3.06 -18.80 -11.63
N ARG A 229 3.14 -20.11 -11.38
CA ARG A 229 2.91 -20.69 -10.04
C ARG A 229 3.93 -20.19 -9.02
N GLU A 230 5.19 -20.05 -9.42
CA GLU A 230 6.25 -19.44 -8.60
C GLU A 230 5.91 -18.00 -8.23
N ALA A 231 5.53 -17.17 -9.22
CA ALA A 231 5.13 -15.79 -8.99
C ALA A 231 3.96 -15.66 -7.99
N ILE A 232 2.89 -16.44 -8.17
CA ILE A 232 1.73 -16.46 -7.26
C ILE A 232 2.17 -16.84 -5.85
N ARG A 233 3.03 -17.87 -5.71
CA ARG A 233 3.52 -18.30 -4.40
C ARG A 233 4.43 -17.27 -3.73
N LYS A 234 5.32 -16.61 -4.48
CA LYS A 234 6.15 -15.51 -3.96
C LYS A 234 5.29 -14.37 -3.41
N ASN A 235 4.34 -13.90 -4.21
CA ASN A 235 3.44 -12.83 -3.77
C ASN A 235 2.56 -13.23 -2.58
N MET A 236 2.05 -14.47 -2.57
CA MET A 236 1.33 -15.01 -1.42
C MET A 236 2.19 -15.04 -0.16
N ARG A 237 3.43 -15.52 -0.26
CA ARG A 237 4.39 -15.51 0.85
C ARG A 237 4.62 -14.09 1.37
N ALA A 238 4.84 -13.12 0.47
CA ALA A 238 5.02 -11.72 0.82
C ALA A 238 3.80 -11.17 1.57
N ASN A 239 2.60 -11.31 1.01
CA ASN A 239 1.36 -10.85 1.64
C ASN A 239 1.13 -11.48 3.02
N VAL A 240 1.28 -12.80 3.16
CA VAL A 240 1.12 -13.52 4.43
C VAL A 240 2.10 -12.99 5.48
N MET A 241 3.37 -12.78 5.11
CA MET A 241 4.39 -12.32 6.04
C MET A 241 4.20 -10.86 6.45
N ILE A 242 3.78 -9.99 5.51
CA ILE A 242 3.41 -8.60 5.77
C ILE A 242 2.20 -8.55 6.72
N LEU A 243 1.13 -9.30 6.40
CA LEU A 243 -0.08 -9.39 7.23
C LEU A 243 0.25 -9.84 8.64
N ARG A 244 0.99 -10.94 8.81
CA ARG A 244 1.39 -11.42 10.15
C ARG A 244 2.12 -10.34 10.94
N THR A 245 3.05 -9.65 10.30
CA THR A 245 3.85 -8.60 10.95
C THR A 245 2.97 -7.43 11.39
N LEU A 246 2.09 -6.95 10.52
CA LEU A 246 1.17 -5.85 10.84
C LEU A 246 0.10 -6.25 11.85
N LEU A 247 -0.37 -7.50 11.86
CA LEU A 247 -1.38 -7.99 12.81
C LEU A 247 -0.80 -8.20 14.21
N LEU A 248 0.40 -8.77 14.34
CA LEU A 248 1.06 -9.01 15.63
C LEU A 248 1.33 -7.73 16.42
N ALA A 249 1.51 -6.60 15.73
CA ALA A 249 1.64 -5.28 16.37
C ALA A 249 0.45 -4.87 17.25
N GLY A 250 -0.74 -5.47 17.06
CA GLY A 250 -1.91 -5.22 17.92
C GLY A 250 -1.88 -5.97 19.25
N SER A 251 -1.07 -7.04 19.36
CA SER A 251 -1.09 -7.96 20.50
C SER A 251 -0.21 -7.52 21.67
N TYR A 252 0.74 -6.61 21.45
CA TYR A 252 1.70 -6.17 22.47
C TYR A 252 1.22 -4.98 23.33
N LYS A 253 0.01 -4.47 23.13
CA LYS A 253 -0.57 -3.37 23.96
C LYS A 253 -1.42 -3.84 25.15
N LYS A 254 -1.40 -5.13 25.51
CA LYS A 254 -2.01 -5.64 26.75
C LYS A 254 -1.06 -6.58 27.49
N ALA A 255 -0.06 -6.00 28.12
CA ALA A 255 0.58 -6.57 29.31
C ALA A 255 1.17 -5.40 30.10
N SER A 256 0.32 -4.72 30.85
CA SER A 256 0.66 -3.90 32.00
C SER A 256 -0.21 -4.36 33.15
#